data_AF-A0A7J8CFR2-F1
#
_entry.id   AF-A0A7J8CFR2-F1
#
_cell.length_a   1.000
_cell.length_b   1.000
_cell.length_c   1.000
_cell.angle_alpha   90.00
_cell.angle_beta   90.00
_cell.angle_gamma   90.00
#
_symmetry.space_group_name_H-M   'P 1'
#
loop_
_entity.id
_entity.type
_entity.pdbx_description
1 polymer ?
#
loop_
_entity_poly.entity_id
_entity_poly.type
_entity_poly.pdbx_seq_one_letter_code
_entity_poly.pdbx_strand_id
1 'polypeptide(L)'
;MSLLLLVVSALHILILILLFVATLDKSWWTLPGNQSLNLWIDCTWINDNKTWACSNVSENGWMKAVQVLMVLSLILCCLSFILFMFQLYTMRRGGLFYATGLCQLCTSVAVFTGALIYAIHAEEILAKYPRGGSFGYCFALAWVAFPLALASGVIYIHLRKRE
;
A
#
# COMPACT_ATOMS: atom_id res chain seq x y z
N MET A 1 13.30 -26.38 7.85
CA MET A 1 13.28 -25.50 6.66
C MET A 1 11.88 -25.04 6.27
N SER A 2 10.84 -25.91 6.38
CA SER A 2 9.46 -25.52 6.07
C SER A 2 8.88 -24.38 6.93
N LEU A 3 9.22 -24.29 8.23
CA LEU A 3 8.65 -23.26 9.10
C LEU A 3 9.04 -21.85 8.67
N LEU A 4 10.33 -21.60 8.39
CA LEU A 4 10.81 -20.29 7.94
C LEU A 4 10.15 -19.89 6.61
N LEU A 5 10.05 -20.83 5.68
CA LEU A 5 9.43 -20.61 4.38
C LEU A 5 7.94 -20.29 4.53
N LEU A 6 7.23 -21.00 5.41
CA LEU A 6 5.83 -20.75 5.73
C LEU A 6 5.63 -19.36 6.35
N VAL A 7 6.47 -18.99 7.33
CA VAL A 7 6.41 -17.67 7.99
C VAL A 7 6.64 -16.54 6.99
N VAL A 8 7.64 -16.67 6.10
CA VAL A 8 7.94 -15.65 5.09
C VAL A 8 6.83 -15.57 4.04
N SER A 9 6.24 -16.71 3.66
CA SER A 9 5.09 -16.74 2.75
C SER A 9 3.86 -16.07 3.37
N ALA A 10 3.57 -16.37 4.65
CA ALA A 10 2.48 -15.76 5.40
C ALA A 10 2.69 -14.25 5.58
N LEU A 11 3.92 -13.83 5.89
CA LEU A 11 4.30 -12.41 5.95
C LEU A 11 4.04 -11.70 4.62
N HIS A 12 4.40 -12.32 3.49
CA HIS A 12 4.14 -11.77 2.17
C HIS A 12 2.64 -11.60 1.90
N ILE A 13 1.84 -12.63 2.18
CA ILE A 13 0.39 -12.58 2.01
C ILE A 13 -0.22 -11.50 2.89
N LEU A 14 0.24 -11.35 4.14
CA LEU A 14 -0.19 -10.28 5.03
C LEU A 14 0.10 -8.90 4.42
N ILE A 15 1.32 -8.66 3.93
CA ILE A 15 1.68 -7.40 3.27
C ILE A 15 0.77 -7.12 2.08
N LEU A 16 0.48 -8.15 1.27
CA LEU A 16 -0.39 -8.01 0.11
C LEU A 16 -1.82 -7.61 0.51
N ILE A 17 -2.39 -8.24 1.54
CA ILE A 17 -3.70 -7.88 2.09
C ILE A 17 -3.69 -6.44 2.60
N LEU A 18 -2.67 -6.05 3.37
CA LEU A 18 -2.53 -4.68 3.89
C LEU A 18 -2.49 -3.65 2.77
N LEU A 19 -1.68 -3.88 1.72
CA LEU A 19 -1.59 -3.00 0.56
C LEU A 19 -2.88 -2.95 -0.24
N PHE A 20 -3.59 -4.08 -0.38
CA PHE A 20 -4.86 -4.13 -1.09
C PHE A 20 -5.94 -3.30 -0.38
N VAL A 21 -6.10 -3.52 0.94
CA VAL A 21 -7.03 -2.74 1.77
C VAL A 21 -6.64 -1.27 1.78
N ALA A 22 -5.35 -0.96 2.00
CA ALA A 22 -4.86 0.42 1.98
C ALA A 22 -5.08 1.08 0.61
N THR A 23 -5.06 0.36 -0.51
CA THR A 23 -5.24 0.97 -1.83
C THR A 23 -6.72 1.17 -2.18
N LEU A 24 -7.60 0.25 -1.79
CA LEU A 24 -8.98 0.22 -2.29
C LEU A 24 -10.03 0.70 -1.29
N ASP A 25 -9.77 0.58 0.01
CA ASP A 25 -10.78 0.90 1.02
C ASP A 25 -10.85 2.40 1.33
N LYS A 26 -11.96 2.79 1.94
CA LYS A 26 -12.33 4.18 2.21
C LYS A 26 -11.94 4.56 3.63
N SER A 27 -10.70 4.95 3.85
CA SER A 27 -10.30 5.58 5.12
C SER A 27 -8.89 6.12 5.08
N TRP A 28 -8.55 6.89 4.04
CA TRP A 28 -7.28 7.63 4.05
C TRP A 28 -7.38 8.88 4.91
N TRP A 29 -8.55 9.53 4.86
CA TRP A 29 -8.90 10.65 5.72
C TRP A 29 -10.27 10.42 6.34
N THR A 30 -10.45 10.85 7.58
CA THR A 30 -11.72 10.79 8.30
C THR A 30 -12.15 12.20 8.67
N LEU A 31 -13.35 12.59 8.22
CA LEU A 31 -13.99 13.84 8.58
C LEU A 31 -14.83 13.69 9.86
N PRO A 32 -15.07 14.80 10.58
CA PRO A 32 -16.04 14.81 11.67
C PRO A 32 -17.42 14.36 11.17
N GLY A 33 -18.07 13.46 11.90
CA GLY A 33 -19.38 12.90 11.52
C GLY A 33 -19.34 11.56 10.78
N ASN A 34 -18.26 10.78 10.95
CA ASN A 34 -18.10 9.42 10.40
C ASN A 34 -18.04 9.34 8.86
N GLN A 35 -17.75 10.44 8.19
CA GLN A 35 -17.52 10.44 6.75
C GLN A 35 -16.03 10.17 6.46
N SER A 36 -15.75 9.22 5.59
CA SER A 36 -14.38 8.81 5.24
C SER A 36 -14.08 9.13 3.79
N LEU A 37 -12.94 9.76 3.53
CA LEU A 37 -12.41 9.95 2.18
C LEU A 37 -11.53 8.76 1.79
N ASN A 38 -11.61 8.42 0.51
CA ASN A 38 -10.73 7.45 -0.12
C ASN A 38 -9.78 8.14 -1.10
N LEU A 39 -8.83 7.39 -1.67
CA LEU A 39 -7.87 7.95 -2.62
C LEU A 39 -8.48 8.33 -3.98
N TRP A 40 -9.60 7.73 -4.37
CA TRP A 40 -10.12 7.71 -5.74
C TRP A 40 -11.26 8.70 -5.98
N ILE A 41 -12.27 8.66 -5.13
CA ILE A 41 -13.56 9.33 -5.27
C ILE A 41 -13.89 10.07 -3.98
N ASP A 42 -14.19 11.36 -4.09
CA ASP A 42 -14.81 12.16 -3.04
C ASP A 42 -16.31 12.25 -3.31
N CYS A 43 -17.13 12.04 -2.28
CA CYS A 43 -18.57 12.19 -2.38
C CYS A 43 -19.04 13.19 -1.34
N THR A 44 -19.49 14.35 -1.80
CA THR A 44 -20.01 15.41 -0.95
C THR A 44 -21.53 15.47 -1.03
N TRP A 45 -22.17 15.70 0.10
CA TRP A 45 -23.62 15.93 0.17
C TRP A 45 -23.93 17.39 -0.19
N ILE A 46 -24.70 17.61 -1.25
CA ILE A 46 -25.15 18.93 -1.68
C ILE A 46 -26.51 19.21 -1.02
N ASN A 47 -26.54 20.17 -0.10
CA ASN A 47 -27.75 20.53 0.65
C ASN A 47 -28.86 21.09 -0.26
N ASP A 48 -28.51 21.83 -1.31
CA ASP A 48 -29.49 22.51 -2.18
C ASP A 48 -30.37 21.53 -2.96
N ASN A 49 -29.77 20.47 -3.53
CA ASN A 49 -30.49 19.49 -4.34
C ASN A 49 -30.81 18.20 -3.57
N LYS A 50 -30.38 18.08 -2.31
CA LYS A 50 -30.46 16.86 -1.47
C LYS A 50 -29.92 15.61 -2.18
N THR A 51 -28.80 15.77 -2.89
CA THR A 51 -28.16 14.68 -3.64
C THR A 51 -26.69 14.52 -3.24
N TRP A 52 -26.18 13.30 -3.40
CA TRP A 52 -24.75 13.03 -3.34
C TRP A 52 -24.10 13.36 -4.68
N ALA A 53 -23.13 14.27 -4.67
CA ALA A 53 -22.27 14.51 -5.82
C ALA A 53 -20.91 13.86 -5.57
N CYS A 54 -20.54 12.93 -6.44
CA CYS A 54 -19.25 12.25 -6.37
C CYS A 54 -18.35 12.73 -7.52
N SER A 55 -17.12 13.09 -7.20
CA SER A 55 -16.09 13.49 -8.16
C SER A 55 -14.78 12.78 -7.86
N ASN A 56 -13.90 12.70 -8.87
CA ASN A 56 -12.56 12.14 -8.65
C ASN A 56 -11.74 13.10 -7.79
N VAL A 57 -11.08 12.58 -6.75
CA VAL A 57 -10.21 13.36 -5.84
C VAL A 57 -9.00 13.96 -6.58
N SER A 58 -8.70 13.41 -7.75
CA SER A 58 -7.40 13.45 -8.39
C SER A 58 -7.07 14.70 -9.21
N GLU A 59 -7.70 15.85 -8.92
CA GLU A 59 -7.38 17.07 -9.67
C GLU A 59 -5.97 17.58 -9.37
N ASN A 60 -5.44 17.26 -8.18
CA ASN A 60 -4.10 17.67 -7.76
C ASN A 60 -3.02 16.67 -8.20
N GLY A 61 -1.90 17.17 -8.72
CA GLY A 61 -0.79 16.35 -9.21
C GLY A 61 -0.16 15.46 -8.14
N TRP A 62 -0.08 15.93 -6.89
CA TRP A 62 0.43 15.14 -5.78
C TRP A 62 -0.51 13.97 -5.43
N MET A 63 -1.83 14.15 -5.50
CA MET A 63 -2.79 13.06 -5.28
C MET A 63 -2.69 11.99 -6.36
N LYS A 64 -2.51 12.41 -7.62
CA LYS A 64 -2.22 11.47 -8.72
C LYS A 64 -0.94 10.67 -8.45
N ALA A 65 0.11 11.31 -7.95
CA ALA A 65 1.34 10.62 -7.59
C ALA A 65 1.10 9.57 -6.49
N VAL A 66 0.36 9.90 -5.42
CA VAL A 66 -0.01 8.94 -4.36
C VAL A 66 -0.78 7.75 -4.94
N GLN A 67 -1.80 7.99 -5.78
CA GLN A 67 -2.58 6.92 -6.42
C GLN A 67 -1.70 5.96 -7.23
N VAL A 68 -0.82 6.51 -8.08
CA VAL A 68 0.07 5.72 -8.92
C VAL A 68 1.07 4.93 -8.07
N LEU A 69 1.64 5.54 -7.03
CA LEU A 69 2.58 4.87 -6.13
C LEU A 69 1.94 3.73 -5.35
N MET A 70 0.70 3.89 -4.87
CA MET A 70 -0.04 2.82 -4.19
C MET A 70 -0.31 1.65 -5.14
N VAL A 71 -0.80 1.92 -6.35
CA VAL A 71 -1.02 0.86 -7.36
C VAL A 71 0.28 0.19 -7.76
N LEU A 72 1.35 0.96 -7.98
CA LEU A 72 2.67 0.43 -8.30
C LEU A 72 3.19 -0.50 -7.18
N SER A 73 3.02 -0.10 -5.91
CA SER A 73 3.41 -0.92 -4.77
C SER A 73 2.68 -2.27 -4.74
N LEU A 74 1.38 -2.27 -5.04
CA LEU A 74 0.55 -3.46 -5.08
C LEU A 74 0.96 -4.39 -6.24
N ILE A 75 1.17 -3.85 -7.44
CA ILE A 75 1.62 -4.62 -8.61
C ILE A 75 2.98 -5.26 -8.36
N LEU A 76 3.93 -4.49 -7.81
CA LEU A 76 5.26 -5.01 -7.48
C LEU A 76 5.20 -6.08 -6.39
N CYS A 77 4.29 -5.96 -5.42
CA CYS A 77 4.09 -6.98 -4.39
C CYS A 77 3.49 -8.27 -4.99
N CYS A 78 2.50 -8.16 -5.87
CA CYS A 78 1.95 -9.29 -6.61
C CYS A 78 3.01 -9.99 -7.46
N LEU A 79 3.81 -9.21 -8.20
CA LEU A 79 4.90 -9.74 -9.02
C LEU A 79 5.94 -10.46 -8.15
N SER A 80 6.33 -9.85 -7.04
CA SER A 80 7.22 -10.45 -6.03
C SER A 80 6.69 -11.80 -5.55
N PHE A 81 5.40 -11.90 -5.23
CA PHE A 81 4.78 -13.15 -4.81
C PHE A 81 4.80 -14.24 -5.91
N ILE A 82 4.47 -13.86 -7.14
CA ILE A 82 4.51 -14.79 -8.29
C ILE A 82 5.94 -15.28 -8.54
N LEU A 83 6.92 -14.38 -8.52
CA LEU A 83 8.34 -14.71 -8.65
C LEU A 83 8.80 -15.64 -7.52
N PHE A 84 8.35 -15.38 -6.29
CA PHE A 84 8.66 -16.23 -5.16
C PHE A 84 8.13 -17.66 -5.37
N MET A 85 6.85 -17.80 -5.75
CA MET A 85 6.26 -19.11 -6.06
C MET A 85 7.02 -19.82 -7.18
N PHE A 86 7.32 -19.12 -8.28
CA PHE A 86 8.10 -19.69 -9.38
C PHE A 86 9.50 -20.11 -8.92
N GLN A 87 10.18 -19.30 -8.10
CA GLN A 87 11.50 -19.61 -7.58
C GLN A 87 11.48 -20.81 -6.62
N LEU A 88 10.38 -21.05 -5.89
CA LEU A 88 10.24 -22.23 -5.04
C LEU A 88 10.29 -23.53 -5.86
N TYR A 89 9.51 -23.59 -6.95
CA TYR A 89 9.40 -24.80 -7.78
C TYR A 89 10.55 -24.96 -8.78
N THR A 90 10.99 -23.87 -9.43
CA THR A 90 11.91 -23.94 -10.58
C THR A 90 13.39 -23.82 -10.20
N MET A 91 13.75 -23.16 -9.10
CA MET A 91 15.16 -22.88 -8.80
C MET A 91 15.93 -24.13 -8.38
N ARG A 92 17.13 -24.29 -8.95
CA ARG A 92 18.14 -25.26 -8.49
C ARG A 92 18.57 -24.97 -7.05
N ARG A 93 19.00 -26.03 -6.36
CA ARG A 93 19.53 -25.96 -4.99
C ARG A 93 20.63 -24.90 -4.89
N GLY A 94 20.62 -24.12 -3.81
CA GLY A 94 21.61 -23.08 -3.55
C GLY A 94 21.31 -21.70 -4.14
N GLY A 95 20.24 -21.55 -4.93
CA GLY A 95 19.81 -20.25 -5.45
C GLY A 95 19.29 -19.29 -4.37
N LEU A 96 19.45 -17.99 -4.61
CA LEU A 96 18.96 -16.89 -3.77
C LEU A 96 17.71 -16.27 -4.39
N PHE A 97 16.81 -15.75 -3.57
CA PHE A 97 15.55 -15.13 -4.02
C PHE A 97 15.73 -13.63 -4.35
N TYR A 98 16.80 -13.28 -5.09
CA TYR A 98 17.19 -11.88 -5.33
C TYR A 98 16.12 -11.08 -6.07
N ALA A 99 15.53 -11.64 -7.15
CA ALA A 99 14.51 -10.96 -7.93
C ALA A 99 13.25 -10.66 -7.10
N THR A 100 12.77 -11.65 -6.33
CA THR A 100 11.67 -11.49 -5.37
C THR A 100 12.00 -10.40 -4.35
N GLY A 101 13.17 -10.47 -3.71
CA GLY A 101 13.59 -9.49 -2.72
C GLY A 101 13.68 -8.07 -3.29
N LEU A 102 14.23 -7.90 -4.50
CA LEU A 102 14.30 -6.60 -5.16
C LEU A 102 12.90 -6.02 -5.45
N CYS A 103 11.98 -6.82 -5.99
CA CYS A 103 10.60 -6.36 -6.21
C CYS A 103 9.94 -5.95 -4.89
N GLN A 104 10.15 -6.72 -3.82
CA GLN A 104 9.63 -6.40 -2.49
C GLN A 104 10.22 -5.11 -1.90
N LEU A 105 11.51 -4.86 -2.11
CA LEU A 105 12.15 -3.60 -1.73
C LEU A 105 11.56 -2.42 -2.52
N CYS A 106 11.37 -2.57 -3.83
CA CYS A 106 10.72 -1.55 -4.65
C CYS A 106 9.28 -1.28 -4.19
N THR A 107 8.51 -2.32 -3.82
CA THR A 107 7.21 -2.16 -3.15
C THR A 107 7.29 -1.31 -1.90
N SER A 108 8.29 -1.58 -1.04
CA SER A 108 8.47 -0.83 0.22
C SER A 108 8.75 0.65 -0.02
N VAL A 109 9.59 0.97 -1.02
CA VAL A 109 9.90 2.35 -1.40
C VAL A 109 8.68 3.05 -1.99
N ALA A 110 7.92 2.36 -2.85
CA ALA A 110 6.72 2.92 -3.47
C ALA A 110 5.64 3.26 -2.43
N VAL A 111 5.32 2.34 -1.51
CA VAL A 111 4.31 2.60 -0.47
C VAL A 111 4.77 3.68 0.51
N PHE A 112 6.06 3.68 0.91
CA PHE A 112 6.62 4.72 1.77
C PHE A 112 6.52 6.10 1.10
N THR A 113 6.90 6.19 -0.17
CA THR A 113 6.85 7.46 -0.91
C THR A 113 5.41 7.95 -1.07
N GLY A 114 4.47 7.07 -1.41
CA GLY A 114 3.05 7.43 -1.51
C GLY A 114 2.45 7.91 -0.19
N ALA A 115 2.70 7.18 0.90
CA ALA A 115 2.23 7.56 2.23
C ALA A 115 2.88 8.86 2.72
N LEU A 116 4.17 9.07 2.45
CA LEU A 116 4.89 10.29 2.82
C LEU A 116 4.35 11.52 2.07
N ILE A 117 4.17 11.42 0.75
CA ILE A 117 3.57 12.50 -0.06
C ILE A 117 2.18 12.85 0.47
N TYR A 118 1.38 11.84 0.83
CA TYR A 118 0.06 12.09 1.43
C TYR A 118 0.17 12.81 2.79
N ALA A 119 1.12 12.42 3.62
CA ALA A 119 1.33 13.01 4.95
C ALA A 119 1.76 14.48 4.87
N ILE A 120 2.69 14.83 3.97
CA ILE A 120 3.18 16.20 3.85
C ILE A 120 2.12 17.17 3.29
N HIS A 121 1.16 16.67 2.51
CA HIS A 121 0.05 17.48 1.97
C HIS A 121 -1.19 17.46 2.89
N ALA A 122 -1.07 16.97 4.13
CA ALA A 122 -2.20 16.93 5.06
C ALA A 122 -2.79 18.32 5.32
N GLU A 123 -1.97 19.37 5.40
CA GLU A 123 -2.44 20.75 5.59
C GLU A 123 -3.31 21.24 4.41
N GLU A 124 -2.97 20.85 3.18
CA GLU A 124 -3.80 21.16 1.99
C GLU A 124 -5.16 20.43 2.05
N ILE A 125 -5.18 19.21 2.58
CA ILE A 125 -6.43 18.46 2.81
C ILE A 125 -7.28 19.18 3.87
N LEU A 126 -6.68 19.61 4.98
CA LEU A 126 -7.39 20.38 6.01
C LEU A 126 -7.94 21.71 5.46
N ALA A 127 -7.19 22.40 4.60
CA ALA A 127 -7.64 23.63 3.96
C ALA A 127 -8.86 23.39 3.06
N LYS A 128 -8.93 22.24 2.37
CA LYS A 128 -10.08 21.84 1.56
C LYS A 128 -11.30 21.45 2.42
N TYR A 129 -11.09 20.86 3.60
CA TYR A 129 -12.15 20.46 4.52
C TYR A 129 -12.02 21.21 5.87
N PRO A 130 -12.45 22.48 5.95
CA PRO A 130 -12.27 23.33 7.12
C PRO A 130 -13.02 22.85 8.37
N ARG A 131 -13.92 21.86 8.23
CA ARG A 131 -14.55 21.16 9.35
C ARG A 131 -13.54 20.32 10.16
N GLY A 132 -12.32 20.15 9.67
CA GLY A 132 -11.25 19.36 10.28
C GLY A 132 -11.25 17.91 9.79
N GLY A 133 -10.41 17.08 10.41
CA GLY A 133 -10.32 15.65 10.15
C GLY A 133 -9.01 15.06 10.64
N SER A 134 -8.85 13.75 10.46
CA SER A 134 -7.66 13.02 10.87
C SER A 134 -7.31 11.90 9.90
N PHE A 135 -6.06 11.45 9.92
CA PHE A 135 -5.64 10.28 9.16
C PHE A 135 -6.50 9.06 9.50
N GLY A 136 -7.05 8.41 8.48
CA GLY A 136 -7.84 7.20 8.67
C GLY A 136 -6.99 5.94 8.75
N TYR A 137 -7.63 4.79 8.95
CA TYR A 137 -6.90 3.54 9.16
C TYR A 137 -6.17 3.05 7.90
N CYS A 138 -6.62 3.38 6.69
CA CYS A 138 -5.94 2.95 5.45
C CYS A 138 -4.54 3.57 5.36
N PHE A 139 -4.40 4.82 5.79
CA PHE A 139 -3.11 5.48 5.91
C PHE A 139 -2.21 4.78 6.94
N ALA A 140 -2.76 4.39 8.10
CA ALA A 140 -2.03 3.61 9.09
C ALA A 140 -1.61 2.23 8.55
N LEU A 141 -2.48 1.54 7.80
CA LEU A 141 -2.15 0.26 7.15
C LEU A 141 -1.00 0.41 6.15
N ALA A 142 -0.94 1.51 5.37
CA ALA A 142 0.17 1.78 4.48
C ALA A 142 1.50 1.96 5.25
N TRP A 143 1.47 2.67 6.37
CA TRP A 143 2.62 2.84 7.27
C TRP A 143 3.07 1.54 7.94
N VAL A 144 2.15 0.62 8.23
CA VAL A 144 2.49 -0.72 8.73
C VAL A 144 3.01 -1.63 7.61
N ALA A 145 2.46 -1.51 6.39
CA ALA A 145 2.89 -2.29 5.23
C ALA A 145 4.34 -1.96 4.81
N PHE A 146 4.77 -0.70 4.90
CA PHE A 146 6.13 -0.26 4.58
C PHE A 146 7.24 -1.07 5.28
N PRO A 147 7.36 -1.07 6.63
CA PRO A 147 8.45 -1.75 7.32
C PRO A 147 8.34 -3.27 7.16
N LEU A 148 7.13 -3.83 7.05
CA LEU A 148 6.93 -5.25 6.78
C LEU A 148 7.43 -5.63 5.39
N ALA A 149 7.13 -4.83 4.36
CA ALA A 149 7.64 -5.02 3.00
C ALA A 149 9.16 -4.90 2.94
N LEU A 150 9.74 -3.90 3.63
CA LEU A 150 11.18 -3.72 3.71
C LEU A 150 11.87 -4.93 4.36
N ALA A 151 11.38 -5.35 5.53
CA ALA A 151 11.91 -6.52 6.24
C ALA A 151 11.78 -7.79 5.40
N SER A 152 10.62 -8.00 4.76
CA SER A 152 10.39 -9.12 3.85
C SER A 152 11.37 -9.13 2.68
N GLY A 153 11.62 -7.98 2.04
CA GLY A 153 12.59 -7.86 0.95
C GLY A 153 14.02 -8.20 1.38
N VAL A 154 14.46 -7.70 2.54
CA VAL A 154 15.77 -8.03 3.11
C VAL A 154 15.88 -9.53 3.41
N ILE A 155 14.84 -10.13 4.01
CA ILE A 155 14.79 -11.56 4.29
C ILE A 155 14.93 -12.36 2.98
N TYR A 156 14.19 -12.01 1.92
CA TYR A 156 14.28 -12.70 0.63
C TYR A 156 15.68 -12.65 0.01
N ILE A 157 16.38 -11.52 0.10
CA ILE A 157 17.74 -11.40 -0.43
C ILE A 157 18.72 -12.31 0.33
N HIS A 158 18.56 -12.46 1.64
CA HIS A 158 19.42 -13.31 2.46
C HIS A 158 18.99 -14.78 2.53
N LEU A 159 17.75 -15.10 2.14
CA LEU A 159 17.26 -16.47 2.08
C LEU A 159 17.98 -17.24 0.97
N ARG A 160 18.74 -18.26 1.38
CA ARG A 160 19.34 -19.23 0.49
C ARG A 160 18.52 -20.52 0.50
N LYS A 161 18.17 -21.03 -0.67
CA LYS A 161 17.57 -22.37 -0.80
C LYS A 161 18.61 -23.43 -0.37
N ARG A 162 18.57 -23.85 0.89
CA ARG A 162 19.19 -25.13 1.31
C ARG A 162 18.34 -26.28 0.76
N GLU A 163 18.96 -27.45 0.67
CA GLU A 163 18.54 -28.69 -0.02
C GLU A 163 17.05 -28.88 -0.35
#